data_AF-A0A962G6X4-F1
#
_entry.id   AF-A0A962G6X4-F1
#
_cell.length_a   1.000
_cell.length_b   1.000
_cell.length_c   1.000
_cell.angle_alpha   90.00
_cell.angle_beta   90.00
_cell.angle_gamma   90.00
#
_symmetry.space_group_name_H-M   'P 1'
#
loop_
_entity.id
_entity.type
_entity.pdbx_description
1 polymer ?
#
loop_
_entity_poly.entity_id
_entity_poly.type
_entity_poly.pdbx_seq_one_letter_code
_entity_poly.pdbx_strand_id
1 'polypeptide(L)'
;MRLLLLFVALVAAPAWSAARPDAKALAALPNLSVHAPNFVASGRLEAGDIAALRKAGIRTVIDLSDDEETPDFDEATAVGDAGMAYRNLPIDGGNGLTRENVERFDKLVAAAGDTPTLIHCGSSNRVGALVAMRAALIEGQSLEAAIETGRSWGLKGLEPIVREQLAAVSARTRSAGGKAGPAQALRFPRIAMAGGVYAMPAGTLMPAANLEHRLVIDAASGDTTAGGILRRLDAAARAVNLYALAGVAPQRLKVAVVLHGKATSAALDEKSYQAHFSTGNPNASLLGALHEAGVEVFVCGQALSHAGYAAGEVRADVRVALSAMTALVSLQADGYSLIP
;
A
#
# COMPACT_ATOMS: atom_id res chain seq x y z
N MET A 1 -10.60 -53.27 27.25
CA MET A 1 -10.52 -53.01 25.80
C MET A 1 -11.82 -52.34 25.36
N ARG A 2 -11.87 -50.99 25.39
CA ARG A 2 -12.98 -50.19 24.85
C ARG A 2 -12.36 -49.22 23.86
N LEU A 3 -12.57 -49.49 22.57
CA LEU A 3 -12.07 -48.67 21.47
C LEU A 3 -13.13 -47.59 21.19
N LEU A 4 -12.79 -46.33 21.43
CA LEU A 4 -13.64 -45.19 21.11
C LEU A 4 -13.29 -44.73 19.68
N LEU A 5 -14.22 -44.90 18.74
CA LEU A 5 -14.10 -44.39 17.38
C LEU A 5 -14.59 -42.94 17.34
N LEU A 6 -13.66 -41.99 17.17
CA LEU A 6 -13.99 -40.59 16.87
C LEU A 6 -14.34 -40.47 15.37
N PHE A 7 -15.60 -40.13 15.08
CA PHE A 7 -16.01 -39.66 13.76
C PHE A 7 -15.69 -38.16 13.65
N VAL A 8 -14.67 -37.81 12.88
CA VAL A 8 -14.45 -36.42 12.44
C VAL A 8 -15.32 -36.20 11.21
N ALA A 9 -16.42 -35.46 11.38
CA ALA A 9 -17.24 -34.98 10.28
C ALA A 9 -16.47 -33.87 9.55
N LEU A 10 -15.92 -34.19 8.39
CA LEU A 10 -15.31 -33.23 7.49
C LEU A 10 -16.44 -32.41 6.84
N VAL A 11 -16.67 -31.19 7.32
CA VAL A 11 -17.57 -30.24 6.67
C VAL A 11 -16.87 -29.75 5.40
N ALA A 12 -17.21 -30.34 4.26
CA ALA A 12 -16.77 -29.86 2.96
C ALA A 12 -17.44 -28.50 2.70
N ALA A 13 -16.67 -27.42 2.82
CA ALA A 13 -17.10 -26.13 2.27
C ALA A 13 -17.29 -26.28 0.76
N PRO A 14 -18.38 -25.75 0.17
CA PRO A 14 -18.58 -25.84 -1.26
C PRO A 14 -17.45 -25.09 -1.96
N ALA A 15 -16.65 -25.82 -2.74
CA ALA A 15 -15.70 -25.23 -3.67
C ALA A 15 -16.51 -24.53 -4.77
N TRP A 16 -16.74 -23.22 -4.61
CA TRP A 16 -17.29 -22.40 -5.68
C TRP A 16 -16.20 -22.17 -6.72
N SER A 17 -16.43 -22.67 -7.93
CA SER A 17 -15.63 -22.28 -9.09
C SER A 17 -15.74 -20.76 -9.29
N ALA A 18 -14.62 -20.11 -9.61
CA ALA A 18 -14.53 -18.72 -10.05
C ALA A 18 -15.25 -18.53 -11.40
N ALA A 19 -16.58 -18.60 -11.39
CA ALA A 19 -17.40 -18.47 -12.58
C ALA A 19 -17.45 -17.00 -12.99
N ARG A 20 -17.13 -16.73 -14.26
CA ARG A 20 -17.24 -15.40 -14.85
C ARG A 20 -18.70 -14.90 -14.76
N PRO A 21 -18.93 -13.60 -14.53
CA PRO A 21 -20.27 -13.03 -14.56
C PRO A 21 -21.00 -13.35 -15.88
N ASP A 22 -22.28 -13.75 -15.81
CA ASP A 22 -23.11 -13.90 -17.00
C ASP A 22 -23.51 -12.52 -17.55
N ALA A 23 -22.73 -12.02 -18.50
CA ALA A 23 -22.95 -10.72 -19.14
C ALA A 23 -24.33 -10.57 -19.78
N LYS A 24 -24.99 -11.66 -20.20
CA LYS A 24 -26.33 -11.58 -20.79
C LYS A 24 -27.39 -11.20 -19.75
N ALA A 25 -27.22 -11.66 -18.51
CA ALA A 25 -28.10 -11.30 -17.41
C ALA A 25 -27.98 -9.81 -17.04
N LEU A 26 -26.85 -9.17 -17.37
CA LEU A 26 -26.56 -7.77 -17.07
C LEU A 26 -26.85 -6.80 -18.22
N ALA A 27 -27.36 -7.28 -19.36
CA ALA A 27 -27.46 -6.50 -20.60
C ALA A 27 -28.34 -5.24 -20.50
N ALA A 28 -29.23 -5.16 -19.50
CA ALA A 28 -30.07 -4.00 -19.24
C ALA A 28 -29.33 -2.87 -18.49
N LEU A 29 -28.18 -3.15 -17.87
CA LEU A 29 -27.45 -2.15 -17.10
C LEU A 29 -26.91 -1.04 -18.03
N PRO A 30 -27.04 0.23 -17.62
CA PRO A 30 -26.56 1.34 -18.42
C PRO A 30 -25.03 1.30 -18.53
N ASN A 31 -24.47 1.67 -19.69
CA ASN A 31 -23.02 1.74 -19.92
C ASN A 31 -22.23 0.47 -19.53
N LEU A 32 -22.83 -0.71 -19.70
CA LEU A 32 -22.21 -1.99 -19.35
C LEU A 32 -20.89 -2.21 -20.12
N SER A 33 -19.84 -2.58 -19.41
CA SER A 33 -18.60 -3.13 -19.98
C SER A 33 -18.10 -4.31 -19.14
N VAL A 34 -17.57 -5.34 -19.80
CA VAL A 34 -17.14 -6.59 -19.16
C VAL A 34 -15.63 -6.71 -19.28
N HIS A 35 -14.98 -6.91 -18.14
CA HIS A 35 -13.53 -6.92 -18.01
C HIS A 35 -13.08 -8.25 -17.43
N ALA A 36 -12.56 -9.11 -18.30
CA ALA A 36 -12.13 -10.44 -17.93
C ALA A 36 -10.99 -10.38 -16.89
N PRO A 37 -10.95 -11.33 -15.93
CA PRO A 37 -11.82 -12.50 -15.86
C PRO A 37 -13.15 -12.28 -15.12
N ASN A 38 -13.27 -11.30 -14.22
CA ASN A 38 -14.34 -11.28 -13.20
C ASN A 38 -14.91 -9.88 -12.89
N PHE A 39 -14.50 -8.82 -13.60
CA PHE A 39 -15.00 -7.48 -13.35
C PHE A 39 -16.04 -7.05 -14.39
N VAL A 40 -17.02 -6.28 -13.92
CA VAL A 40 -18.02 -5.62 -14.76
C VAL A 40 -18.09 -4.16 -14.33
N ALA A 41 -18.23 -3.25 -15.28
CA ALA A 41 -18.52 -1.85 -15.00
C ALA A 41 -19.86 -1.43 -15.58
N SER A 42 -20.57 -0.55 -14.87
CA SER A 42 -21.85 0.00 -15.32
C SER A 42 -22.06 1.45 -14.85
N GLY A 43 -23.09 2.06 -15.39
CA GLY A 43 -23.73 3.24 -14.80
C GLY A 43 -24.63 2.85 -13.63
N ARG A 44 -25.51 3.78 -13.27
CA ARG A 44 -26.36 3.72 -12.08
C ARG A 44 -27.18 2.44 -12.03
N LEU A 45 -27.27 1.86 -10.84
CA LEU A 45 -28.17 0.75 -10.55
C LEU A 45 -29.53 1.27 -10.09
N GLU A 46 -30.57 0.52 -10.42
CA GLU A 46 -31.91 0.70 -9.89
C GLU A 46 -32.31 -0.52 -9.06
N ALA A 47 -33.34 -0.38 -8.20
CA ALA A 47 -33.81 -1.48 -7.35
C ALA A 47 -34.15 -2.76 -8.15
N GLY A 48 -34.62 -2.62 -9.40
CA GLY A 48 -34.92 -3.75 -10.28
C GLY A 48 -33.71 -4.55 -10.75
N ASP A 49 -32.51 -3.97 -10.71
CA ASP A 49 -31.28 -4.59 -11.23
C ASP A 49 -30.68 -5.63 -10.28
N ILE A 50 -30.98 -5.55 -8.98
CA ILE A 50 -30.37 -6.40 -7.94
C ILE A 50 -30.61 -7.90 -8.21
N ALA A 51 -31.79 -8.25 -8.69
CA ALA A 51 -32.10 -9.63 -9.07
C ALA A 51 -31.25 -10.10 -10.27
N ALA A 52 -30.97 -9.21 -11.22
CA ALA A 52 -30.13 -9.48 -12.37
C ALA A 52 -28.65 -9.66 -11.97
N LEU A 53 -28.14 -8.84 -11.04
CA LEU A 53 -26.79 -9.00 -10.47
C LEU A 53 -26.59 -10.38 -9.86
N ARG A 54 -27.53 -10.81 -9.01
CA ARG A 54 -27.49 -12.14 -8.39
C ARG A 54 -27.54 -13.26 -9.44
N LYS A 55 -28.42 -13.13 -10.43
CA LYS A 55 -28.54 -14.10 -11.53
C LYS A 55 -27.27 -14.18 -12.36
N ALA A 56 -26.59 -13.04 -12.56
CA ALA A 56 -25.32 -12.97 -13.26
C ALA A 56 -24.15 -13.56 -12.45
N GLY A 57 -24.36 -13.87 -11.16
CA GLY A 57 -23.33 -14.41 -10.28
C GLY A 57 -22.43 -13.35 -9.66
N ILE A 58 -22.79 -12.06 -9.72
CA ILE A 58 -22.09 -10.99 -9.01
C ILE A 58 -22.13 -11.28 -7.51
N ARG A 59 -20.99 -11.05 -6.85
CA ARG A 59 -20.80 -11.29 -5.41
C ARG A 59 -20.39 -10.04 -4.67
N THR A 60 -19.77 -9.09 -5.34
CA THR A 60 -19.38 -7.81 -4.78
C THR A 60 -19.87 -6.67 -5.67
N VAL A 61 -20.41 -5.63 -5.06
CA VAL A 61 -20.73 -4.34 -5.70
C VAL A 61 -19.83 -3.28 -5.09
N ILE A 62 -19.10 -2.55 -5.94
CA ILE A 62 -18.31 -1.38 -5.57
C ILE A 62 -19.01 -0.15 -6.18
N ASP A 63 -19.55 0.69 -5.31
CA ASP A 63 -20.22 1.92 -5.68
C ASP A 63 -19.27 3.12 -5.52
N LEU A 64 -19.15 3.93 -6.57
CA LEU A 64 -18.36 5.16 -6.57
C LEU A 64 -19.22 6.43 -6.52
N SER A 65 -20.53 6.29 -6.40
CA SER A 65 -21.48 7.37 -6.17
C SER A 65 -21.55 7.74 -4.69
N ASP A 66 -21.95 8.98 -4.43
CA ASP A 66 -22.38 9.40 -3.09
C ASP A 66 -23.84 8.96 -2.88
N ASP A 67 -24.20 8.57 -1.65
CA ASP A 67 -25.57 8.15 -1.30
C ASP A 67 -26.59 9.27 -1.58
N GLU A 68 -26.19 10.55 -1.48
CA GLU A 68 -27.01 11.71 -1.83
C GLU A 68 -27.44 11.72 -3.31
N GLU A 69 -26.75 11.00 -4.18
CA GLU A 69 -27.12 10.88 -5.59
C GLU A 69 -28.33 9.97 -5.83
N THR A 70 -28.66 9.10 -4.88
CA THR A 70 -29.75 8.11 -4.95
C THR A 70 -30.57 8.07 -3.66
N PRO A 71 -31.19 9.18 -3.25
CA PRO A 71 -31.88 9.28 -1.95
C PRO A 71 -33.09 8.33 -1.83
N ASP A 72 -33.66 7.89 -2.95
CA ASP A 72 -34.84 7.02 -3.00
C ASP A 72 -34.49 5.51 -3.08
N PHE A 73 -33.20 5.16 -3.08
CA PHE A 73 -32.73 3.79 -3.20
C PHE A 73 -31.58 3.50 -2.26
N ASP A 74 -31.87 2.78 -1.18
CA ASP A 74 -30.87 2.21 -0.28
C ASP A 74 -30.21 0.99 -0.95
N GLU A 75 -29.22 1.27 -1.78
CA GLU A 75 -28.50 0.26 -2.54
C GLU A 75 -27.74 -0.70 -1.62
N ALA A 76 -27.14 -0.19 -0.54
CA ALA A 76 -26.37 -0.98 0.41
C ALA A 76 -27.22 -2.09 1.04
N THR A 77 -28.42 -1.74 1.51
CA THR A 77 -29.37 -2.71 2.06
C THR A 77 -29.85 -3.69 0.99
N ALA A 78 -30.23 -3.21 -0.20
CA ALA A 78 -30.74 -4.07 -1.27
C ALA A 78 -29.70 -5.09 -1.78
N VAL A 79 -28.43 -4.68 -1.93
CA VAL A 79 -27.31 -5.56 -2.29
C VAL A 79 -27.02 -6.57 -1.18
N GLY A 80 -27.06 -6.12 0.09
CA GLY A 80 -26.88 -6.97 1.27
C GLY A 80 -27.96 -8.04 1.40
N ASP A 81 -29.24 -7.67 1.26
CA ASP A 81 -30.39 -8.59 1.31
C ASP A 81 -30.35 -9.64 0.19
N ALA A 82 -29.75 -9.29 -0.94
CA ALA A 82 -29.50 -10.23 -2.04
C ALA A 82 -28.30 -11.17 -1.81
N GLY A 83 -27.59 -11.02 -0.69
CA GLY A 83 -26.45 -11.86 -0.29
C GLY A 83 -25.13 -11.50 -0.96
N MET A 84 -25.00 -10.26 -1.45
CA MET A 84 -23.78 -9.73 -2.07
C MET A 84 -23.06 -8.77 -1.11
N ALA A 85 -21.75 -8.64 -1.24
CA ALA A 85 -20.97 -7.67 -0.49
C ALA A 85 -21.07 -6.28 -1.15
N TYR A 86 -21.44 -5.26 -0.38
CA TYR A 86 -21.45 -3.87 -0.82
C TYR A 86 -20.24 -3.11 -0.29
N ARG A 87 -19.60 -2.29 -1.13
CA ARG A 87 -18.49 -1.41 -0.78
C ARG A 87 -18.71 -0.06 -1.44
N ASN A 88 -18.71 1.01 -0.66
CA ASN A 88 -18.87 2.37 -1.16
C ASN A 88 -17.54 3.13 -1.05
N LEU A 89 -17.16 3.82 -2.13
CA LEU A 89 -16.02 4.72 -2.22
C LEU A 89 -16.46 5.97 -3.00
N PRO A 90 -17.06 6.97 -2.34
CA PRO A 90 -17.61 8.14 -3.03
C PRO A 90 -16.52 8.92 -3.76
N ILE A 91 -16.74 9.17 -5.05
CA ILE A 91 -15.86 9.99 -5.88
C ILE A 91 -16.62 11.23 -6.35
N ASP A 92 -16.27 12.38 -5.76
CA ASP A 92 -16.76 13.70 -6.16
C ASP A 92 -16.11 14.15 -7.48
N GLY A 93 -16.68 13.69 -8.61
CA GLY A 93 -16.30 14.13 -9.95
C GLY A 93 -14.79 14.19 -10.17
N GLY A 94 -14.29 15.34 -10.60
CA GLY A 94 -12.85 15.58 -10.78
C GLY A 94 -12.07 15.76 -9.47
N ASN A 95 -12.69 16.31 -8.43
CA ASN A 95 -12.04 16.55 -7.13
C ASN A 95 -11.67 15.25 -6.42
N GLY A 96 -12.49 14.21 -6.61
CA GLY A 96 -12.28 12.87 -6.06
C GLY A 96 -11.19 12.07 -6.80
N LEU A 97 -10.63 12.57 -7.91
CA LEU A 97 -9.56 11.93 -8.67
C LEU A 97 -8.17 12.17 -8.04
N THR A 98 -8.03 11.78 -6.77
CA THR A 98 -6.80 11.93 -5.98
C THR A 98 -6.01 10.63 -5.94
N ARG A 99 -4.69 10.72 -5.68
CA ARG A 99 -3.84 9.53 -5.47
C ARG A 99 -4.37 8.64 -4.34
N GLU A 100 -4.83 9.26 -3.25
CA GLU A 100 -5.38 8.53 -2.11
C GLU A 100 -6.60 7.70 -2.49
N ASN A 101 -7.55 8.27 -3.24
CA ASN A 101 -8.72 7.55 -3.71
C ASN A 101 -8.37 6.45 -4.72
N VAL A 102 -7.35 6.66 -5.56
CA VAL A 102 -6.82 5.62 -6.46
C VAL A 102 -6.24 4.44 -5.67
N GLU A 103 -5.53 4.70 -4.56
CA GLU A 103 -4.99 3.66 -3.67
C GLU A 103 -6.09 2.94 -2.88
N ARG A 104 -7.13 3.65 -2.43
CA ARG A 104 -8.32 3.01 -1.81
C ARG A 104 -9.07 2.13 -2.81
N PHE A 105 -9.23 2.60 -4.04
CA PHE A 105 -9.83 1.84 -5.13
C PHE A 105 -9.01 0.58 -5.48
N ASP A 106 -7.69 0.71 -5.58
CA ASP A 106 -6.80 -0.44 -5.81
C ASP A 106 -6.92 -1.50 -4.72
N LYS A 107 -7.03 -1.11 -3.44
CA LYS A 107 -7.29 -2.03 -2.33
C LYS A 107 -8.61 -2.77 -2.48
N LEU A 108 -9.68 -2.10 -2.92
CA LEU A 108 -10.98 -2.73 -3.16
C LEU A 108 -10.91 -3.74 -4.32
N VAL A 109 -10.25 -3.37 -5.42
CA VAL A 109 -10.04 -4.26 -6.57
C VAL A 109 -9.17 -5.46 -6.18
N ALA A 110 -8.10 -5.26 -5.41
CA ALA A 110 -7.23 -6.32 -4.94
C ALA A 110 -7.95 -7.26 -3.94
N ALA A 111 -8.76 -6.71 -3.04
CA ALA A 111 -9.54 -7.49 -2.08
C ALA A 111 -10.65 -8.32 -2.76
N ALA A 112 -11.19 -7.84 -3.89
CA ALA A 112 -12.11 -8.62 -4.70
C ALA A 112 -11.44 -9.87 -5.30
N GLY A 113 -10.14 -9.80 -5.67
CA GLY A 113 -9.41 -10.92 -6.24
C GLY A 113 -10.13 -11.48 -7.48
N ASP A 114 -10.40 -12.79 -7.48
CA ASP A 114 -11.13 -13.49 -8.56
C ASP A 114 -12.68 -13.44 -8.39
N THR A 115 -13.18 -12.72 -7.38
CA THR A 115 -14.61 -12.65 -7.07
C THR A 115 -15.35 -11.85 -8.14
N PRO A 116 -16.45 -12.37 -8.73
CA PRO A 116 -17.31 -11.64 -9.65
C PRO A 116 -17.77 -10.29 -9.06
N THR A 117 -17.26 -9.20 -9.59
CA THR A 117 -17.40 -7.87 -8.99
C THR A 117 -17.94 -6.87 -10.01
N LEU A 118 -19.00 -6.17 -9.64
CA LEU A 118 -19.51 -5.04 -10.39
C LEU A 118 -19.00 -3.73 -9.76
N ILE A 119 -18.50 -2.82 -10.58
CA ILE A 119 -18.07 -1.48 -10.17
C ILE A 119 -18.93 -0.46 -10.92
N HIS A 120 -19.59 0.45 -10.22
CA HIS A 120 -20.46 1.42 -10.88
C HIS A 120 -20.38 2.81 -10.27
N CYS A 121 -21.04 3.74 -10.94
CA CYS A 121 -21.38 5.07 -10.47
C CYS A 121 -22.54 5.57 -11.32
N GLY A 122 -22.83 6.88 -11.37
CA GLY A 122 -23.87 7.41 -12.29
C GLY A 122 -23.78 6.96 -13.76
N SER A 123 -22.60 7.03 -14.41
CA SER A 123 -22.44 6.82 -15.86
C SER A 123 -21.24 5.96 -16.29
N SER A 124 -20.63 5.25 -15.34
CA SER A 124 -19.32 4.56 -15.47
C SER A 124 -18.12 5.49 -15.70
N ASN A 125 -18.32 6.81 -15.81
CA ASN A 125 -17.24 7.77 -16.08
C ASN A 125 -16.20 7.83 -14.93
N ARG A 126 -16.66 7.76 -13.67
CA ARG A 126 -15.75 7.69 -12.49
C ARG A 126 -15.01 6.36 -12.40
N VAL A 127 -15.67 5.28 -12.82
CA VAL A 127 -15.06 3.93 -12.88
C VAL A 127 -13.88 3.97 -13.85
N GLY A 128 -14.12 4.42 -15.08
CA GLY A 128 -13.07 4.56 -16.09
C GLY A 128 -11.96 5.54 -15.67
N ALA A 129 -12.29 6.62 -14.97
CA ALA A 129 -11.31 7.58 -14.48
C ALA A 129 -10.35 6.97 -13.43
N LEU A 130 -10.90 6.28 -12.41
CA LEU A 130 -10.08 5.62 -11.40
C LEU A 130 -9.27 4.46 -11.99
N VAL A 131 -9.84 3.70 -12.92
CA VAL A 131 -9.12 2.63 -13.63
C VAL A 131 -7.94 3.18 -14.43
N ALA A 132 -8.13 4.26 -15.19
CA ALA A 132 -7.02 4.91 -15.90
C ALA A 132 -5.95 5.41 -14.94
N MET A 133 -6.34 6.07 -13.86
CA MET A 133 -5.37 6.56 -12.87
C MET A 133 -4.63 5.42 -12.18
N ARG A 134 -5.30 4.33 -11.84
CA ARG A 134 -4.69 3.11 -11.29
C ARG A 134 -3.67 2.49 -12.27
N ALA A 135 -4.05 2.35 -13.53
CA ALA A 135 -3.18 1.82 -14.58
C ALA A 135 -1.87 2.62 -14.71
N ALA A 136 -1.94 3.95 -14.65
CA ALA A 136 -0.75 4.79 -14.72
C ALA A 136 0.05 4.83 -13.39
N LEU A 137 -0.63 5.04 -12.26
CA LEU A 137 0.02 5.38 -10.99
C LEU A 137 0.49 4.17 -10.18
N ILE A 138 -0.13 2.99 -10.40
CA ILE A 138 0.12 1.76 -9.65
C ILE A 138 0.71 0.69 -10.58
N GLU A 139 0.12 0.50 -11.76
CA GLU A 139 0.58 -0.52 -12.72
C GLU A 139 1.69 -0.04 -13.66
N GLY A 140 2.00 1.25 -13.64
CA GLY A 140 3.11 1.84 -14.41
C GLY A 140 2.88 1.92 -15.92
N GLN A 141 1.63 1.86 -16.38
CA GLN A 141 1.30 2.05 -17.79
C GLN A 141 1.64 3.48 -18.25
N SER A 142 1.93 3.63 -19.55
CA SER A 142 2.07 4.95 -20.16
C SER A 142 0.75 5.73 -20.09
N LEU A 143 0.83 7.07 -20.17
CA LEU A 143 -0.37 7.91 -20.14
C LEU A 143 -1.43 7.45 -21.15
N GLU A 144 -1.04 7.25 -22.42
CA GLU A 144 -2.00 6.85 -23.45
C GLU A 144 -2.56 5.44 -23.23
N ALA A 145 -1.74 4.49 -22.77
CA ALA A 145 -2.22 3.13 -22.46
C ALA A 145 -3.20 3.12 -21.27
N ALA A 146 -2.92 3.94 -20.25
CA ALA A 146 -3.79 4.12 -19.10
C ALA A 146 -5.13 4.75 -19.50
N ILE A 147 -5.12 5.78 -20.36
CA ILE A 147 -6.34 6.41 -20.87
C ILE A 147 -7.16 5.41 -21.70
N GLU A 148 -6.51 4.63 -22.55
CA GLU A 148 -7.21 3.59 -23.34
C GLU A 148 -7.85 2.53 -22.44
N THR A 149 -7.13 2.12 -21.40
CA THR A 149 -7.68 1.23 -20.35
C THR A 149 -8.91 1.88 -19.73
N GLY A 150 -8.85 3.13 -19.26
CA GLY A 150 -10.00 3.82 -18.68
C GLY A 150 -11.19 3.95 -19.64
N ARG A 151 -10.95 4.22 -20.94
CA ARG A 151 -12.01 4.30 -21.95
C ARG A 151 -12.76 3.00 -22.10
N SER A 152 -12.05 1.86 -22.07
CA SER A 152 -12.69 0.54 -22.10
C SER A 152 -13.60 0.29 -20.88
N TRP A 153 -13.37 0.99 -19.76
CA TRP A 153 -14.18 0.97 -18.54
C TRP A 153 -15.21 2.11 -18.43
N GLY A 154 -15.37 2.93 -19.48
CA GLY A 154 -16.40 3.97 -19.55
C GLY A 154 -15.92 5.40 -19.28
N LEU A 155 -14.61 5.66 -19.26
CA LEU A 155 -14.05 7.01 -19.19
C LEU A 155 -14.53 7.86 -20.38
N LYS A 156 -15.14 9.01 -20.09
CA LYS A 156 -15.65 9.99 -21.06
C LYS A 156 -15.25 11.40 -20.62
N GLY A 157 -16.17 12.15 -20.02
CA GLY A 157 -15.96 13.57 -19.68
C GLY A 157 -14.89 13.86 -18.64
N LEU A 158 -14.44 12.86 -17.86
CA LEU A 158 -13.35 13.03 -16.90
C LEU A 158 -11.96 12.87 -17.53
N GLU A 159 -11.86 12.44 -18.79
CA GLU A 159 -10.57 12.19 -19.45
C GLU A 159 -9.61 13.39 -19.40
N PRO A 160 -10.04 14.65 -19.67
CA PRO A 160 -9.13 15.79 -19.59
C PRO A 160 -8.51 15.97 -18.20
N ILE A 161 -9.31 15.77 -17.14
CA ILE A 161 -8.87 15.89 -15.75
C ILE A 161 -7.89 14.76 -15.42
N VAL A 162 -8.18 13.52 -15.83
CA VAL A 162 -7.27 12.38 -15.66
C VAL A 162 -5.93 12.66 -16.34
N ARG A 163 -5.95 13.15 -17.59
CA ARG A 163 -4.74 13.50 -18.33
C ARG A 163 -3.93 14.59 -17.62
N GLU A 164 -4.59 15.64 -17.14
CA GLU A 164 -3.95 16.71 -16.39
C GLU A 164 -3.27 16.19 -15.12
N GLN A 165 -3.99 15.40 -14.30
CA GLN A 165 -3.48 14.84 -13.06
C GLN A 165 -2.27 13.92 -13.30
N LEU A 166 -2.34 13.04 -14.30
CA LEU A 166 -1.24 12.13 -14.65
C LEU A 166 -0.04 12.86 -15.28
N ALA A 167 -0.29 13.90 -16.07
CA ALA A 167 0.76 14.75 -16.63
C ALA A 167 1.47 15.57 -15.54
N ALA A 168 0.73 16.08 -14.54
CA ALA A 168 1.28 16.79 -13.40
C ALA A 168 2.18 15.89 -12.54
N VAL A 169 1.78 14.63 -12.32
CA VAL A 169 2.63 13.62 -11.67
C VAL A 169 3.90 13.37 -12.50
N SER A 170 3.75 13.16 -13.80
CA SER A 170 4.89 12.94 -14.71
C SER A 170 5.82 14.14 -14.81
N ALA A 171 5.31 15.38 -14.71
CA ALA A 171 6.11 16.60 -14.68
C ALA A 171 6.88 16.74 -13.37
N ARG A 172 6.26 16.40 -12.23
CA ARG A 172 6.94 16.31 -10.92
C ARG A 172 8.02 15.23 -10.91
N THR A 173 7.77 14.08 -11.53
CA THR A 173 8.76 12.99 -11.69
C THR A 173 9.89 13.37 -12.65
N ARG A 174 9.60 14.08 -13.76
CA ARG A 174 10.63 14.58 -14.70
C ARG A 174 11.51 15.67 -14.09
N SER A 175 10.93 16.53 -13.24
CA SER A 175 11.68 17.50 -12.42
C SER A 175 12.59 16.79 -11.39
N ALA A 176 12.27 15.53 -11.03
CA ALA A 176 13.02 14.71 -10.07
C ALA A 176 13.99 13.68 -10.71
N GLY A 177 14.09 13.56 -12.04
CA GLY A 177 15.23 12.92 -12.73
C GLY A 177 14.98 11.67 -13.60
N GLY A 178 15.58 11.67 -14.80
CA GLY A 178 16.10 10.48 -15.51
C GLY A 178 15.13 9.57 -16.30
N LYS A 179 15.47 9.24 -17.56
CA LYS A 179 14.74 8.29 -18.42
C LYS A 179 14.63 6.89 -17.77
N ALA A 180 13.42 6.34 -17.65
CA ALA A 180 13.19 4.98 -17.18
C ALA A 180 13.67 3.94 -18.21
N GLY A 181 14.64 3.12 -17.82
CA GLY A 181 15.03 1.89 -18.51
C GLY A 181 14.10 0.72 -18.14
N PRO A 182 14.34 -0.50 -18.66
CA PRO A 182 13.50 -1.67 -18.40
C PRO A 182 13.38 -1.97 -16.89
N ALA A 183 12.20 -2.41 -16.46
CA ALA A 183 11.90 -2.76 -15.08
C ALA A 183 12.89 -3.84 -14.58
N GLN A 184 13.81 -3.44 -13.70
CA GLN A 184 14.77 -4.34 -13.09
C GLN A 184 14.17 -4.93 -11.82
N ALA A 185 14.45 -6.20 -11.51
CA ALA A 185 13.99 -6.81 -10.26
C ALA A 185 14.73 -6.24 -9.04
N LEU A 186 14.00 -6.00 -7.96
CA LEU A 186 14.59 -5.63 -6.66
C LEU A 186 15.42 -6.78 -6.09
N ARG A 187 16.54 -6.43 -5.46
CA ARG A 187 17.44 -7.34 -4.75
C ARG A 187 17.47 -6.95 -3.26
N PHE A 188 17.70 -7.95 -2.42
CA PHE A 188 17.72 -7.79 -0.96
C PHE A 188 18.92 -8.53 -0.34
N PRO A 189 20.16 -8.05 -0.56
CA PRO A 189 21.36 -8.85 -0.27
C PRO A 189 21.63 -9.13 1.22
N ARG A 190 21.05 -8.36 2.14
CA ARG A 190 21.25 -8.58 3.59
C ARG A 190 19.95 -8.55 4.40
N ILE A 191 19.06 -7.59 4.15
CA ILE A 191 17.73 -7.53 4.79
C ILE A 191 16.69 -7.91 3.75
N ALA A 192 16.22 -9.16 3.81
CA ALA A 192 15.36 -9.77 2.81
C ALA A 192 13.97 -9.10 2.67
N MET A 193 13.46 -8.53 3.76
CA MET A 193 12.06 -8.12 3.88
C MET A 193 11.77 -6.65 3.56
N ALA A 194 12.81 -5.82 3.40
CA ALA A 194 12.64 -4.38 3.18
C ALA A 194 13.87 -3.77 2.48
N GLY A 195 13.74 -2.53 2.01
CA GLY A 195 14.87 -1.79 1.49
C GLY A 195 15.43 -2.38 0.20
N GLY A 196 14.57 -2.78 -0.73
CA GLY A 196 14.99 -3.34 -2.01
C GLY A 196 15.90 -2.38 -2.79
N VAL A 197 16.88 -2.94 -3.48
CA VAL A 197 17.86 -2.21 -4.30
C VAL A 197 17.96 -2.77 -5.71
N TYR A 198 18.35 -1.93 -6.65
CA TYR A 198 18.57 -2.28 -8.04
C TYR A 198 20.05 -2.56 -8.30
N ALA A 199 20.33 -3.45 -9.25
CA ALA A 199 21.68 -3.69 -9.72
C ALA A 199 22.13 -2.53 -10.61
N MET A 200 23.31 -2.00 -10.32
CA MET A 200 23.88 -0.90 -11.09
C MET A 200 24.78 -1.41 -12.21
N PRO A 201 24.82 -0.74 -13.38
CA PRO A 201 25.76 -1.05 -14.45
C PRO A 201 27.22 -0.98 -13.97
N ALA A 202 28.09 -1.72 -14.65
CA ALA A 202 29.53 -1.64 -14.43
C ALA A 202 30.03 -0.19 -14.61
N GLY A 203 30.99 0.23 -13.77
CA GLY A 203 31.53 1.59 -13.77
C GLY A 203 30.71 2.62 -12.96
N THR A 204 29.59 2.21 -12.36
CA THR A 204 28.88 3.05 -11.37
C THR A 204 29.79 3.34 -10.17
N LEU A 205 29.73 4.57 -9.64
CA LEU A 205 30.40 4.93 -8.40
C LEU A 205 29.83 4.10 -7.24
N MET A 206 30.66 3.25 -6.65
CA MET A 206 30.30 2.41 -5.51
C MET A 206 31.02 2.88 -4.25
N PRO A 207 30.43 2.73 -3.05
CA PRO A 207 31.17 2.96 -1.81
C PRO A 207 32.34 1.97 -1.71
N ALA A 208 33.45 2.43 -1.16
CA ALA A 208 34.68 1.64 -1.07
C ALA A 208 34.50 0.43 -0.13
N ALA A 209 34.51 -0.79 -0.66
CA ALA A 209 34.27 -2.02 0.11
C ALA A 209 35.31 -2.29 1.22
N ASN A 210 36.48 -1.65 1.14
CA ASN A 210 37.57 -1.81 2.10
C ASN A 210 37.55 -0.81 3.27
N LEU A 211 36.71 0.23 3.21
CA LEU A 211 36.61 1.24 4.27
C LEU A 211 35.47 0.94 5.24
N GLU A 212 35.57 1.50 6.45
CA GLU A 212 34.45 1.56 7.37
C GLU A 212 33.51 2.70 6.99
N HIS A 213 32.21 2.43 6.97
CA HIS A 213 31.16 3.38 6.66
C HIS A 213 30.25 3.58 7.86
N ARG A 214 29.99 4.83 8.22
CA ARG A 214 29.15 5.21 9.36
C ARG A 214 28.06 6.14 8.89
N LEU A 215 26.80 5.75 9.04
CA LEU A 215 25.66 6.57 8.64
C LEU A 215 24.58 6.61 9.72
N VAL A 216 24.06 7.80 9.98
CA VAL A 216 22.95 8.01 10.90
C VAL A 216 21.75 8.53 10.12
N ILE A 217 20.63 7.83 10.24
CA ILE A 217 19.38 8.17 9.58
C ILE A 217 18.49 8.89 10.58
N ASP A 218 18.21 10.16 10.29
CA ASP A 218 17.22 10.92 11.04
C ASP A 218 15.81 10.47 10.64
N ALA A 219 14.94 10.18 11.61
CA ALA A 219 13.61 9.65 11.37
C ALA A 219 12.56 10.40 12.18
N ALA A 220 12.11 11.54 11.63
CA ALA A 220 11.09 12.40 12.24
C ALA A 220 9.66 12.12 11.72
N SER A 221 9.54 11.84 10.43
CA SER A 221 8.25 11.69 9.74
C SER A 221 7.57 10.37 10.09
N GLY A 222 6.24 10.36 10.10
CA GLY A 222 5.39 9.17 10.27
C GLY A 222 5.01 8.50 8.95
N ASP A 223 5.57 8.93 7.82
CA ASP A 223 5.21 8.38 6.51
C ASP A 223 5.56 6.89 6.43
N THR A 224 4.65 6.12 5.86
CA THR A 224 4.82 4.67 5.69
C THR A 224 4.92 4.27 4.22
N THR A 225 5.41 3.05 3.99
CA THR A 225 5.21 2.31 2.75
C THR A 225 3.75 1.87 2.65
N ALA A 226 3.34 1.32 1.51
CA ALA A 226 2.02 0.72 1.34
C ALA A 226 1.74 -0.42 2.35
N GLY A 227 2.80 -1.10 2.82
CA GLY A 227 2.72 -2.14 3.84
C GLY A 227 2.73 -1.65 5.29
N GLY A 228 2.57 -0.34 5.54
CA GLY A 228 2.51 0.23 6.89
C GLY A 228 3.87 0.38 7.59
N ILE A 229 4.97 -0.06 6.97
CA ILE A 229 6.33 0.11 7.49
C ILE A 229 6.76 1.57 7.36
N LEU A 230 7.37 2.15 8.39
CA LEU A 230 7.93 3.49 8.39
C LEU A 230 8.97 3.64 7.27
N ARG A 231 8.82 4.64 6.40
CA ARG A 231 9.70 4.84 5.23
C ARG A 231 11.17 5.03 5.61
N ARG A 232 11.44 5.61 6.79
CA ARG A 232 12.81 5.81 7.27
C ARG A 232 13.45 4.52 7.79
N LEU A 233 12.66 3.57 8.31
CA LEU A 233 13.16 2.23 8.62
C LEU A 233 13.38 1.40 7.35
N ASP A 234 12.49 1.52 6.35
CA ASP A 234 12.72 0.94 5.02
C ASP A 234 13.97 1.54 4.36
N ALA A 235 14.22 2.85 4.52
CA ALA A 235 15.44 3.50 4.06
C ALA A 235 16.70 2.99 4.79
N ALA A 236 16.62 2.70 6.09
CA ALA A 236 17.70 2.07 6.83
C ALA A 236 18.02 0.67 6.28
N ALA A 237 16.99 -0.14 6.02
CA ALA A 237 17.17 -1.43 5.37
C ALA A 237 17.78 -1.29 3.97
N ARG A 238 17.36 -0.27 3.22
CA ARG A 238 17.91 0.02 1.89
C ARG A 238 19.37 0.40 1.97
N ALA A 239 19.79 1.20 2.95
CA ALA A 239 21.19 1.53 3.15
C ALA A 239 22.02 0.26 3.38
N VAL A 240 21.58 -0.61 4.30
CA VAL A 240 22.25 -1.91 4.55
C VAL A 240 22.38 -2.74 3.27
N ASN A 241 21.30 -2.84 2.49
CA ASN A 241 21.28 -3.57 1.22
C ASN A 241 22.15 -2.94 0.13
N LEU A 242 22.26 -1.61 0.06
CA LEU A 242 23.14 -0.90 -0.88
C LEU A 242 24.61 -1.16 -0.58
N TYR A 243 25.03 -1.08 0.68
CA TYR A 243 26.41 -1.37 1.07
C TYR A 243 26.74 -2.86 0.88
N ALA A 244 25.78 -3.76 1.12
CA ALA A 244 25.95 -5.18 0.80
C ALA A 244 26.09 -5.42 -0.72
N LEU A 245 25.30 -4.74 -1.56
CA LEU A 245 25.42 -4.77 -3.02
C LEU A 245 26.80 -4.28 -3.48
N ALA A 246 27.39 -3.32 -2.77
CA ALA A 246 28.74 -2.81 -3.03
C ALA A 246 29.87 -3.71 -2.48
N GLY A 247 29.55 -4.86 -1.89
CA GLY A 247 30.53 -5.79 -1.33
C GLY A 247 31.13 -5.36 0.01
N VAL A 248 30.52 -4.40 0.72
CA VAL A 248 30.99 -3.96 2.03
C VAL A 248 30.63 -5.03 3.07
N ALA A 249 31.66 -5.57 3.75
CA ALA A 249 31.48 -6.56 4.80
C ALA A 249 30.61 -6.01 5.95
N PRO A 250 29.75 -6.83 6.59
CA PRO A 250 28.87 -6.36 7.67
C PRO A 250 29.60 -5.61 8.79
N GLN A 251 30.80 -6.06 9.15
CA GLN A 251 31.59 -5.48 10.25
C GLN A 251 32.09 -4.06 9.94
N ARG A 252 32.16 -3.69 8.65
CA ARG A 252 32.60 -2.38 8.16
C ARG A 252 31.45 -1.41 7.93
N LEU A 253 30.22 -1.81 8.22
CA LEU A 253 29.06 -0.94 8.11
C LEU A 253 28.48 -0.67 9.50
N LYS A 254 28.42 0.60 9.87
CA LYS A 254 27.75 1.08 11.08
C LYS A 254 26.57 1.95 10.66
N VAL A 255 25.37 1.50 11.00
CA VAL A 255 24.14 2.25 10.72
C VAL A 255 23.46 2.55 12.04
N ALA A 256 23.10 3.82 12.23
CA ALA A 256 22.25 4.25 13.32
C ALA A 256 20.94 4.82 12.76
N VAL A 257 19.83 4.66 13.48
CA VAL A 257 18.56 5.32 13.20
C VAL A 257 18.12 6.07 14.45
N VAL A 258 17.71 7.33 14.31
CA VAL A 258 17.20 8.14 15.43
C VAL A 258 15.73 8.47 15.19
N LEU A 259 14.84 7.76 15.90
CA LEU A 259 13.39 7.94 15.84
C LEU A 259 12.95 9.11 16.72
N HIS A 260 12.14 10.01 16.16
CA HIS A 260 11.47 11.08 16.90
C HIS A 260 10.25 11.61 16.16
N GLY A 261 9.60 12.64 16.70
CA GLY A 261 8.40 13.20 16.11
C GLY A 261 7.31 12.14 15.94
N LYS A 262 6.76 12.04 14.73
CA LYS A 262 5.71 11.06 14.40
C LYS A 262 6.23 9.62 14.26
N ALA A 263 7.53 9.43 14.09
CA ALA A 263 8.14 8.10 14.03
C ALA A 263 8.26 7.42 15.41
N THR A 264 8.06 8.16 16.49
CA THR A 264 8.33 7.71 17.87
C THR A 264 7.62 6.41 18.23
N SER A 265 6.36 6.24 17.80
CA SER A 265 5.57 5.04 18.11
C SER A 265 6.14 3.75 17.50
N ALA A 266 6.99 3.83 16.47
CA ALA A 266 7.64 2.65 15.90
C ALA A 266 8.56 1.94 16.92
N ALA A 267 9.07 2.67 17.92
CA ALA A 267 9.95 2.14 18.95
C ALA A 267 9.24 1.31 20.04
N LEU A 268 7.90 1.31 20.08
CA LEU A 268 7.17 0.59 21.11
C LEU A 268 7.26 -0.93 20.92
N ASP A 269 7.27 -1.66 22.03
CA ASP A 269 7.10 -3.10 22.01
C ASP A 269 5.69 -3.50 21.53
N GLU A 270 5.51 -4.78 21.16
CA GLU A 270 4.27 -5.28 20.58
C GLU A 270 3.06 -5.09 21.51
N LYS A 271 3.24 -5.31 22.81
CA LYS A 271 2.17 -5.24 23.81
C LYS A 271 1.72 -3.79 23.99
N SER A 272 2.66 -2.88 24.16
CA SER A 272 2.37 -1.45 24.32
C SER A 272 1.81 -0.86 23.03
N TYR A 273 2.36 -1.18 21.87
CA TYR A 273 1.81 -0.70 20.59
C TYR A 273 0.36 -1.16 20.39
N GLN A 274 0.07 -2.44 20.65
CA GLN A 274 -1.29 -2.97 20.59
C GLN A 274 -2.24 -2.26 21.56
N ALA A 275 -1.77 -1.91 22.76
CA ALA A 275 -2.57 -1.17 23.73
C ALA A 275 -2.89 0.28 23.26
N HIS A 276 -1.93 0.96 22.63
CA HIS A 276 -2.12 2.34 22.13
C HIS A 276 -2.90 2.41 20.81
N PHE A 277 -2.74 1.43 19.92
CA PHE A 277 -3.23 1.53 18.53
C PHE A 277 -4.21 0.43 18.13
N SER A 278 -4.53 -0.51 19.02
CA SER A 278 -5.42 -1.66 18.76
C SER A 278 -4.99 -2.53 17.56
N THR A 279 -3.75 -2.41 17.12
CA THR A 279 -3.13 -3.16 16.02
C THR A 279 -1.71 -3.54 16.42
N GLY A 280 -1.15 -4.57 15.80
CA GLY A 280 0.25 -4.93 16.04
C GLY A 280 1.21 -3.89 15.48
N ASN A 281 2.45 -3.83 16.00
CA ASN A 281 3.43 -2.86 15.52
C ASN A 281 3.91 -3.26 14.12
N PRO A 282 3.55 -2.50 13.05
CA PRO A 282 3.88 -2.89 11.68
C PRO A 282 5.39 -2.86 11.41
N ASN A 283 6.17 -2.22 12.28
CA ASN A 283 7.62 -2.12 12.17
C ASN A 283 8.36 -3.21 12.95
N ALA A 284 7.66 -4.01 13.78
CA ALA A 284 8.32 -4.87 14.76
C ALA A 284 9.28 -5.89 14.14
N SER A 285 8.85 -6.52 13.05
CA SER A 285 9.67 -7.51 12.34
C SER A 285 10.87 -6.86 11.65
N LEU A 286 10.69 -5.68 11.04
CA LEU A 286 11.79 -4.97 10.41
C LEU A 286 12.82 -4.45 11.42
N LEU A 287 12.37 -3.95 12.58
CA LEU A 287 13.27 -3.53 13.65
C LEU A 287 14.12 -4.70 14.18
N GLY A 288 13.53 -5.90 14.29
CA GLY A 288 14.27 -7.12 14.58
C GLY A 288 15.33 -7.43 13.52
N ALA A 289 14.95 -7.41 12.24
CA ALA A 289 15.88 -7.65 11.13
C ALA A 289 17.01 -6.59 11.05
N LEU A 290 16.71 -5.33 11.38
CA LEU A 290 17.70 -4.25 11.46
C LEU A 290 18.67 -4.50 12.61
N HIS A 291 18.18 -4.89 13.78
CA HIS A 291 19.00 -5.24 14.94
C HIS A 291 19.94 -6.42 14.62
N GLU A 292 19.42 -7.49 14.03
CA GLU A 292 20.22 -8.66 13.59
C GLU A 292 21.29 -8.28 12.55
N ALA A 293 21.00 -7.28 11.69
CA ALA A 293 21.95 -6.75 10.72
C ALA A 293 22.98 -5.78 11.34
N GLY A 294 22.93 -5.54 12.66
CA GLY A 294 23.85 -4.67 13.39
C GLY A 294 23.50 -3.18 13.33
N VAL A 295 22.27 -2.83 12.96
CA VAL A 295 21.78 -1.44 12.98
C VAL A 295 21.41 -1.05 14.41
N GLU A 296 21.94 0.07 14.87
CA GLU A 296 21.62 0.64 16.18
C GLU A 296 20.43 1.58 16.06
N VAL A 297 19.35 1.32 16.79
CA VAL A 297 18.15 2.17 16.77
C VAL A 297 18.03 2.91 18.09
N PHE A 298 17.85 4.22 17.99
CA PHE A 298 17.61 5.12 19.10
C PHE A 298 16.22 5.74 18.99
N VAL A 299 15.60 6.04 20.12
CA VAL A 299 14.37 6.83 20.18
C VAL A 299 14.55 8.05 21.09
N CYS A 300 14.00 9.19 20.68
CA CYS A 300 14.05 10.43 21.44
C CYS A 300 13.20 10.33 22.71
N GLY A 301 13.85 10.37 23.88
CA GLY A 301 13.18 10.36 25.18
C GLY A 301 12.22 11.53 25.38
N GLN A 302 12.58 12.73 24.92
CA GLN A 302 11.64 13.87 24.95
C GLN A 302 10.41 13.60 24.09
N ALA A 303 10.55 12.96 22.93
CA ALA A 303 9.42 12.65 22.06
C ALA A 303 8.52 11.57 22.65
N LEU A 304 9.09 10.56 23.32
CA LEU A 304 8.31 9.57 24.09
C LEU A 304 7.43 10.28 25.13
N SER A 305 8.03 11.15 25.95
CA SER A 305 7.28 11.90 26.98
C SER A 305 6.19 12.78 26.39
N HIS A 306 6.46 13.51 25.29
CA HIS A 306 5.45 14.34 24.62
C HIS A 306 4.32 13.52 23.99
N ALA A 307 4.63 12.32 23.51
CA ALA A 307 3.66 11.41 22.91
C ALA A 307 2.92 10.54 23.95
N GLY A 308 3.27 10.66 25.24
CA GLY A 308 2.62 9.91 26.33
C GLY A 308 3.08 8.46 26.47
N TYR A 309 4.27 8.12 25.97
CA TYR A 309 4.85 6.77 26.08
C TYR A 309 5.87 6.72 27.22
N ALA A 310 5.77 5.70 28.06
CA ALA A 310 6.77 5.44 29.10
C ALA A 310 8.00 4.74 28.52
N ALA A 311 9.18 5.00 29.10
CA ALA A 311 10.43 4.39 28.64
C ALA A 311 10.42 2.85 28.71
N GLY A 312 9.64 2.26 29.63
CA GLY A 312 9.46 0.81 29.76
C GLY A 312 8.58 0.17 28.67
N GLU A 313 7.94 0.97 27.83
CA GLU A 313 7.14 0.51 26.67
C GLU A 313 7.98 0.39 25.39
N VAL A 314 9.25 0.81 25.45
CA VAL A 314 10.18 0.75 24.33
C VAL A 314 10.75 -0.67 24.24
N ARG A 315 10.78 -1.22 23.02
CA ARG A 315 11.37 -2.55 22.76
C ARG A 315 12.84 -2.60 23.17
N ALA A 316 13.28 -3.76 23.66
CA ALA A 316 14.59 -3.92 24.32
C ALA A 316 15.81 -3.67 23.40
N ASP A 317 15.64 -3.84 22.09
CA ASP A 317 16.64 -3.61 21.05
C ASP A 317 16.64 -2.16 20.51
N VAL A 318 15.82 -1.26 21.08
CA VAL A 318 15.87 0.19 20.84
C VAL A 318 16.35 0.91 22.09
N ARG A 319 17.31 1.83 21.92
CA ARG A 319 17.87 2.62 23.02
C ARG A 319 17.17 3.96 23.17
N VAL A 320 16.74 4.31 24.37
CA VAL A 320 16.20 5.65 24.65
C VAL A 320 17.36 6.64 24.80
N ALA A 321 17.41 7.64 23.92
CA ALA A 321 18.34 8.76 24.01
C ALA A 321 17.70 9.94 24.77
N LEU A 322 18.51 10.84 25.34
CA LEU A 322 18.00 12.06 25.98
C LEU A 322 17.08 12.85 25.03
N SER A 323 17.55 13.11 23.81
CA SER A 323 16.78 13.69 22.71
C SER A 323 17.34 13.27 21.36
N ALA A 324 16.55 13.37 20.30
CA ALA A 324 17.07 13.17 18.94
C ALA A 324 18.18 14.15 18.60
N MET A 325 18.04 15.43 18.99
CA MET A 325 19.06 16.45 18.74
C MET A 325 20.41 16.08 19.33
N THR A 326 20.43 15.63 20.59
CA THR A 326 21.68 15.24 21.26
C THR A 326 22.26 13.96 20.66
N ALA A 327 21.44 12.96 20.38
CA ALA A 327 21.87 11.72 19.74
C ALA A 327 22.48 11.95 18.35
N LEU A 328 21.83 12.76 17.50
CA LEU A 328 22.30 13.07 16.15
C LEU A 328 23.63 13.85 16.18
N VAL A 329 23.78 14.80 17.11
CA VAL A 329 25.04 15.55 17.27
C VAL A 329 26.16 14.63 17.75
N SER A 330 25.91 13.79 18.76
CA SER A 330 26.91 12.84 19.26
C SER A 330 27.34 11.82 18.20
N LEU A 331 26.40 11.22 17.46
CA LEU A 331 26.72 10.27 16.39
C LEU A 331 27.55 10.93 15.29
N GLN A 332 27.20 12.16 14.89
CA GLN A 332 28.01 12.90 13.91
C GLN A 332 29.42 13.19 14.41
N ALA A 333 29.57 13.56 15.69
CA ALA A 333 30.89 13.72 16.31
C ALA A 333 31.70 12.40 16.32
N ASP A 334 31.02 11.26 16.43
CA ASP A 334 31.60 9.90 16.33
C ASP A 334 31.83 9.44 14.87
N GLY A 335 31.76 10.37 13.91
CA GLY A 335 32.08 10.15 12.50
C GLY A 335 30.92 9.62 11.65
N TYR A 336 29.69 9.58 12.17
CA TYR A 336 28.52 9.20 11.36
C TYR A 336 28.13 10.33 10.41
N SER A 337 27.93 10.00 9.14
CA SER A 337 27.35 10.93 8.17
C SER A 337 25.83 10.96 8.31
N LEU A 338 25.27 12.16 8.44
CA LEU A 338 23.82 12.35 8.57
C LEU A 338 23.11 12.12 7.22
N ILE A 339 22.08 11.28 7.27
CA ILE A 339 21.09 11.10 6.23
C ILE A 339 19.78 11.69 6.77
N PRO A 340 19.37 12.90 6.34
CA PRO A 340 18.15 13.55 6.82
C PRO A 340 16.88 12.93 6.23
#